data_AF-A0AAD4GWL4-F1
#
_entry.id   AF-A0AAD4GWL4-F1
#
_cell.length_a   1.000
_cell.length_b   1.000
_cell.length_c   1.000
_cell.angle_alpha   90.00
_cell.angle_beta   90.00
_cell.angle_gamma   90.00
#
_symmetry.space_group_name_H-M   'P 1'
#
loop_
_entity.id
_entity.type
_entity.pdbx_description
1 polymer ?
#
loop_
_entity_poly.entity_id
_entity_poly.type
_entity_poly.pdbx_seq_one_letter_code
_entity_poly.pdbx_strand_id
1 'polypeptide(L)'
;MSLTTPLRRSAATTARVSTSTTFICSQCRHATLLRRPKRPYTFTQLITLSDGSTFTQRTTSPAPVYRSTRDTRNSLLWNPSSSKLLNIEDDEAGRLAAFRAKFGRSWDANTPVEGEEAKTPTDKKDGKQSEEEAAAEAAAAQEEEDNLLDLISSFGQDEHDGRSGKKK
;
A
#
# COMPACT_ATOMS: atom_id res chain seq x y z
N MET A 1 88.78 21.58 -40.54
CA MET A 1 88.86 21.56 -39.07
C MET A 1 87.46 21.77 -38.53
N SER A 2 86.81 20.71 -38.05
CA SER A 2 85.38 20.70 -37.69
C SER A 2 85.14 21.35 -36.32
N LEU A 3 84.16 22.25 -36.23
CA LEU A 3 83.67 22.82 -34.98
C LEU A 3 82.43 22.05 -34.54
N THR A 4 82.55 21.25 -33.49
CA THR A 4 81.43 20.56 -32.83
C THR A 4 80.94 21.41 -31.65
N THR A 5 79.75 21.99 -31.76
CA THR A 5 79.07 22.68 -30.65
C THR A 5 78.16 21.70 -29.90
N PRO A 6 78.31 21.49 -28.58
CA PRO A 6 77.34 20.71 -27.82
C PRO A 6 76.09 21.54 -27.46
N LEU A 7 74.92 21.04 -27.83
CA LEU A 7 73.63 21.57 -27.39
C LEU A 7 73.47 21.42 -25.87
N ARG A 8 73.28 22.53 -25.17
CA ARG A 8 73.01 22.56 -23.73
C ARG A 8 71.51 22.29 -23.50
N ARG A 9 71.21 21.15 -22.87
CA ARG A 9 69.84 20.72 -22.53
C ARG A 9 69.40 21.41 -21.24
N SER A 10 68.48 22.36 -21.33
CA SER A 10 67.88 23.00 -20.14
C SER A 10 66.83 22.05 -19.53
N ALA A 11 67.14 21.47 -18.38
CA ALA A 11 66.18 20.70 -17.60
C ALA A 11 65.28 21.67 -16.83
N ALA A 12 63.98 21.71 -17.15
CA ALA A 12 62.99 22.45 -16.38
C ALA A 12 62.76 21.74 -15.04
N THR A 13 63.25 22.33 -13.95
CA THR A 13 62.95 21.88 -12.59
C THR A 13 61.58 22.42 -12.21
N THR A 14 60.55 21.57 -12.17
CA THR A 14 59.26 21.94 -11.59
C THR A 14 59.41 22.08 -10.09
N ALA A 15 59.46 23.32 -9.61
CA ALA A 15 59.39 23.62 -8.19
C ALA A 15 58.03 23.14 -7.65
N ARG A 16 58.03 22.09 -6.82
CA ARG A 16 56.83 21.65 -6.11
C ARG A 16 56.57 22.63 -4.98
N VAL A 17 55.48 23.37 -5.06
CA VAL A 17 54.95 24.16 -3.95
C VAL A 17 54.50 23.20 -2.86
N SER A 18 55.27 23.12 -1.78
CA SER A 18 54.87 22.42 -0.57
C SER A 18 53.85 23.28 0.16
N THR A 19 52.57 22.92 0.12
CA THR A 19 51.55 23.53 0.96
C THR A 19 51.78 23.08 2.39
N SER A 20 52.37 23.96 3.20
CA SER A 20 52.49 23.78 4.65
C SER A 20 51.09 23.64 5.25
N THR A 21 50.69 22.43 5.58
CA THR A 21 49.45 22.19 6.31
C THR A 21 49.71 22.56 7.76
N THR A 22 49.30 23.75 8.20
CA THR A 22 49.30 24.09 9.62
C THR A 22 48.37 23.11 10.32
N PHE A 23 48.95 22.16 11.06
CA PHE A 23 48.21 21.29 11.96
C PHE A 23 47.41 22.16 12.92
N ILE A 24 46.09 22.18 12.76
CA ILE A 24 45.18 22.71 13.76
C ILE A 24 45.28 21.73 14.94
N CYS A 25 46.13 22.05 15.91
CA CYS A 25 46.18 21.33 17.17
C CYS A 25 44.85 21.61 17.88
N SER A 26 43.88 20.71 17.74
CA SER A 26 42.60 20.81 18.41
C SER A 26 42.84 20.86 19.91
N GLN A 27 42.46 21.96 20.55
CA GLN A 27 42.62 22.19 21.98
C GLN A 27 42.10 20.99 22.80
N CYS A 28 42.98 20.30 23.53
CA CYS A 28 42.62 19.16 24.38
C CYS A 28 41.69 19.62 25.51
N ARG A 29 40.37 19.39 25.37
CA ARG A 29 39.40 19.63 26.44
C ARG A 29 39.16 18.33 27.20
N HIS A 30 39.51 18.30 28.49
CA HIS A 30 39.25 17.19 29.42
C HIS A 30 37.75 17.03 29.78
N ALA A 31 36.84 17.40 28.88
CA ALA A 31 35.41 17.25 29.08
C ALA A 31 34.97 15.86 28.59
N THR A 32 34.44 15.05 29.50
CA THR A 32 33.82 13.77 29.14
C THR A 32 32.47 14.04 28.48
N LEU A 33 32.34 13.71 27.19
CA LEU A 33 31.10 13.87 26.47
C LEU A 33 30.07 12.86 26.98
N LEU A 34 29.10 13.32 27.77
CA LEU A 34 27.96 12.53 28.20
C LEU A 34 26.99 12.35 27.02
N ARG A 35 27.09 11.21 26.32
CA ARG A 35 26.19 10.88 25.20
C ARG A 35 24.81 10.53 25.73
N ARG A 36 23.82 11.35 25.37
CA ARG A 36 22.40 11.02 25.53
C ARG A 36 21.90 10.30 24.27
N PRO A 37 21.04 9.28 24.39
CA PRO A 37 20.47 8.60 23.24
C PRO A 37 19.51 9.55 22.49
N LYS A 38 19.72 9.72 21.18
CA LYS A 38 18.82 10.47 20.30
C LYS A 38 17.65 9.57 19.91
N ARG A 39 16.46 9.81 20.46
CA ARG A 39 15.25 9.05 20.14
C ARG A 39 14.40 9.83 19.14
N PRO A 40 14.03 9.25 17.99
CA PRO A 40 13.12 9.89 17.06
C PRO A 40 11.72 10.00 17.66
N TYR A 41 10.91 10.91 17.13
CA TYR A 41 9.50 11.00 17.50
C TYR A 41 8.77 9.71 17.10
N THR A 42 7.82 9.28 17.95
CA THR A 42 7.02 8.08 17.71
C THR A 42 5.54 8.40 17.77
N PHE A 43 4.81 7.92 16.77
CA PHE A 43 3.36 7.96 16.68
C PHE A 43 2.75 6.67 17.21
N THR A 44 1.48 6.74 17.59
CA THR A 44 0.66 5.57 17.88
C THR A 44 -0.06 5.14 16.61
N GLN A 45 0.25 3.94 16.12
CA GLN A 45 -0.32 3.40 14.90
C GLN A 45 -1.23 2.21 15.25
N LEU A 46 -2.45 2.22 14.72
CA LEU A 46 -3.37 1.08 14.76
C LEU A 46 -3.06 0.16 13.59
N ILE A 47 -2.60 -1.05 13.88
CA ILE A 47 -2.30 -2.07 12.89
C ILE A 47 -3.47 -3.05 12.85
N THR A 48 -4.00 -3.25 11.65
CA THR A 48 -5.04 -4.22 11.33
C THR A 48 -4.41 -5.39 10.57
N LEU A 49 -4.56 -6.59 11.11
CA LEU A 49 -4.10 -7.83 10.50
C LEU A 49 -5.14 -8.38 9.51
N SER A 50 -4.74 -9.38 8.74
CA SER A 50 -5.53 -10.01 7.68
C SER A 50 -6.81 -10.69 8.17
N ASP A 51 -6.84 -11.11 9.43
CA ASP A 51 -8.02 -11.65 10.10
C ASP A 51 -8.94 -10.57 10.69
N GLY A 52 -8.58 -9.29 10.52
CA GLY A 52 -9.29 -8.15 11.09
C GLY A 52 -8.93 -7.85 12.54
N SER A 53 -8.05 -8.65 13.18
CA SER A 53 -7.59 -8.34 14.53
C SER A 53 -6.71 -7.09 14.55
N THR A 54 -6.83 -6.30 15.61
CA THR A 54 -6.22 -4.96 15.68
C THR A 54 -5.36 -4.79 16.92
N PHE A 55 -4.20 -4.16 16.78
CA PHE A 55 -3.36 -3.77 17.92
C PHE A 55 -2.72 -2.40 17.70
N THR A 56 -2.33 -1.75 18.80
CA THR A 56 -1.67 -0.45 18.78
C THR A 56 -0.17 -0.61 18.98
N GLN A 57 0.63 0.00 18.11
CA GLN A 57 2.10 -0.03 18.16
C GLN A 57 2.69 1.38 18.14
N ARG A 58 3.83 1.58 18.82
CA ARG A 58 4.65 2.79 18.67
C ARG A 58 5.54 2.67 17.44
N THR A 59 5.34 3.53 16.44
CA THR A 59 6.13 3.54 15.19
C THR A 59 6.64 4.94 14.89
N THR A 60 7.63 5.07 14.01
CA THR A 60 8.11 6.38 13.53
C THR A 60 7.35 6.86 12.29
N SER A 61 6.44 6.03 11.75
CA SER A 61 5.62 6.37 10.59
C SER A 61 4.49 7.32 11.02
N PRO A 62 4.21 8.38 10.25
CA PRO A 62 3.12 9.30 10.56
C PRO A 62 1.73 8.72 10.25
N ALA A 63 1.64 7.56 9.58
CA ALA A 63 0.38 6.95 9.21
C ALA A 63 -0.36 6.39 10.44
N PRO A 64 -1.59 6.84 10.75
CA PRO A 64 -2.30 6.44 11.97
C PRO A 64 -2.85 5.01 11.89
N VAL A 65 -3.18 4.53 10.69
CA VAL A 65 -3.77 3.20 10.47
C VAL A 65 -2.94 2.45 9.43
N TYR A 66 -2.62 1.19 9.71
CA TYR A 66 -1.92 0.30 8.79
C TYR A 66 -2.73 -0.98 8.57
N ARG A 67 -2.89 -1.39 7.31
CA ARG A 67 -3.57 -2.61 6.89
C ARG A 67 -2.54 -3.58 6.32
N SER A 68 -2.34 -4.71 6.99
CA SER A 68 -1.41 -5.75 6.55
C SER A 68 -2.12 -6.70 5.58
N THR A 69 -1.56 -6.87 4.38
CA THR A 69 -2.06 -7.85 3.39
C THR A 69 -1.40 -9.22 3.52
N ARG A 70 -0.10 -9.24 3.86
CA ARG A 70 0.69 -10.43 4.17
C ARG A 70 1.17 -10.35 5.61
N ASP A 71 0.77 -11.30 6.44
CA ASP A 71 1.13 -11.40 7.86
C ASP A 71 1.15 -12.87 8.32
N THR A 72 1.41 -13.08 9.61
CA THR A 72 1.49 -14.41 10.23
C THR A 72 0.16 -15.16 10.28
N ARG A 73 -0.98 -14.49 10.03
CA ARG A 73 -2.32 -15.11 10.05
C ARG A 73 -2.70 -15.67 8.68
N ASN A 74 -2.17 -15.08 7.59
CA ASN A 74 -2.35 -15.51 6.19
C ASN A 74 -1.19 -16.39 5.67
N SER A 75 -0.09 -16.53 6.40
CA SER A 75 1.06 -17.33 5.95
C SER A 75 0.94 -18.82 6.29
N LEU A 76 1.15 -19.71 5.30
CA LEU A 76 1.09 -21.17 5.49
C LEU A 76 2.06 -21.67 6.57
N LEU A 77 3.25 -21.07 6.66
CA LEU A 77 4.27 -21.49 7.62
C LEU A 77 3.82 -21.32 9.09
N TRP A 78 3.02 -20.30 9.39
CA TRP A 78 2.54 -20.02 10.75
C TRP A 78 1.16 -20.64 11.02
N ASN A 79 0.43 -21.06 9.99
CA ASN A 79 -0.88 -21.70 10.11
C ASN A 79 -1.02 -22.94 9.19
N PRO A 80 -0.23 -24.00 9.43
CA PRO A 80 -0.17 -25.16 8.52
C PRO A 80 -1.41 -26.05 8.56
N SER A 81 -2.23 -25.97 9.63
CA SER A 81 -3.46 -26.75 9.76
C SER A 81 -4.63 -26.17 8.95
N SER A 82 -4.50 -24.93 8.47
CA SER A 82 -5.58 -24.28 7.74
C SER A 82 -5.66 -24.77 6.29
N SER A 83 -6.69 -25.57 6.00
CA SER A 83 -6.98 -26.06 4.65
C SER A 83 -7.23 -24.93 3.64
N LYS A 84 -7.74 -23.78 4.12
CA LYS A 84 -7.95 -22.59 3.29
C LYS A 84 -6.64 -22.07 2.69
N LEU A 85 -5.54 -22.10 3.44
CA LEU A 85 -4.26 -21.56 2.97
C LEU A 85 -3.49 -22.56 2.10
N LEU A 86 -3.64 -23.86 2.34
CA LEU A 86 -2.97 -24.91 1.55
C LEU A 86 -3.39 -24.93 0.09
N ASN A 87 -4.64 -24.52 -0.20
CA ASN A 87 -5.18 -24.50 -1.56
C ASN A 87 -4.98 -23.14 -2.26
N ILE A 88 -4.31 -22.18 -1.62
CA ILE A 88 -3.99 -20.90 -2.24
C ILE A 88 -2.76 -21.09 -3.11
N GLU A 89 -2.96 -20.91 -4.42
CA GLU A 89 -1.87 -20.86 -5.38
C GLU A 89 -1.10 -19.55 -5.19
N ASP A 90 0.03 -19.61 -4.50
CA ASP A 90 0.92 -18.46 -4.30
C ASP A 90 1.63 -18.09 -5.62
N ASP A 91 0.95 -17.34 -6.48
CA ASP A 91 1.56 -16.70 -7.66
C ASP A 91 2.07 -15.29 -7.32
N GLU A 92 3.19 -15.23 -6.60
CA GLU A 92 3.82 -13.95 -6.20
C GLU A 92 4.32 -13.13 -7.41
N ALA A 93 4.71 -13.82 -8.48
CA ALA A 93 5.23 -13.19 -9.69
C ALA A 93 4.13 -12.80 -10.68
N GLY A 94 2.86 -13.13 -10.40
CA GLY A 94 1.73 -12.91 -11.30
C GLY A 94 1.87 -13.64 -12.65
N ARG A 95 2.79 -14.62 -12.77
CA ARG A 95 3.08 -15.31 -14.03
C ARG A 95 1.96 -16.24 -14.41
N LEU A 96 1.40 -16.92 -13.42
CA LEU A 96 0.27 -17.83 -13.60
C LEU A 96 -0.99 -17.00 -13.92
N ALA A 97 -1.23 -15.91 -13.19
CA ALA A 97 -2.30 -14.97 -13.47
C ALA A 97 -2.20 -14.37 -14.88
N ALA A 98 -1.00 -13.96 -15.31
CA ALA A 98 -0.76 -13.45 -16.66
C ALA A 98 -0.93 -14.53 -17.73
N PHE A 99 -0.55 -15.78 -17.45
CA PHE A 99 -0.78 -16.91 -18.36
C PHE A 99 -2.28 -17.20 -18.50
N ARG A 100 -3.02 -17.26 -17.38
CA ARG A 100 -4.48 -17.42 -17.38
C ARG A 100 -5.20 -16.30 -18.11
N ALA A 101 -4.73 -15.06 -17.96
CA ALA A 101 -5.27 -13.91 -18.68
C ALA A 101 -5.07 -14.02 -20.21
N LYS A 102 -3.99 -14.66 -20.66
CA LYS A 102 -3.68 -14.80 -22.09
C LYS A 102 -4.28 -16.05 -22.74
N PHE A 103 -4.24 -17.18 -22.05
CA PHE A 103 -4.54 -18.50 -22.61
C PHE A 103 -5.77 -19.16 -21.97
N GLY A 104 -6.43 -18.48 -21.03
CA GLY A 104 -7.56 -19.05 -20.28
C GLY A 104 -7.13 -20.07 -19.22
N ARG A 105 -8.11 -20.77 -18.64
CA ARG A 105 -7.91 -21.75 -17.55
C ARG A 105 -7.92 -23.21 -18.00
N SER A 106 -7.94 -23.47 -19.31
CA SER A 106 -8.00 -24.82 -19.88
C SER A 106 -6.71 -25.64 -19.68
N TRP A 107 -5.63 -25.01 -19.20
CA TRP A 107 -4.32 -25.63 -18.99
C TRP A 107 -3.98 -25.85 -17.50
N ASP A 108 -4.92 -25.55 -16.58
CA ASP A 108 -4.70 -25.76 -15.14
C ASP A 108 -4.81 -27.26 -14.78
N ALA A 109 -3.89 -27.77 -13.95
CA ALA A 109 -3.76 -29.20 -13.63
C ALA A 109 -4.95 -29.81 -12.87
N ASN A 110 -5.88 -29.00 -12.35
CA ASN A 110 -7.01 -29.41 -11.50
C ASN A 110 -8.38 -29.24 -12.18
N THR A 111 -8.47 -29.17 -13.51
CA THR A 111 -9.78 -29.15 -14.17
C THR A 111 -10.43 -30.54 -14.12
N PRO A 112 -11.54 -30.77 -13.39
CA PRO A 112 -12.45 -31.84 -13.76
C PRO A 112 -12.99 -31.47 -15.14
N VAL A 113 -12.81 -32.37 -16.10
CA VAL A 113 -13.41 -32.23 -17.42
C VAL A 113 -14.90 -32.49 -17.25
N GLU A 114 -15.68 -31.44 -16.96
CA GLU A 114 -17.07 -31.38 -17.41
C GLU A 114 -17.24 -30.13 -18.24
N GLY A 115 -17.76 -30.36 -19.44
CA GLY A 115 -18.02 -29.32 -20.42
C GLY A 115 -19.13 -28.37 -19.96
N GLU A 116 -19.03 -27.17 -20.53
CA GLU A 116 -20.10 -26.18 -20.69
C GLU A 116 -20.60 -25.45 -19.43
N GLU A 117 -20.46 -24.13 -19.51
CA GLU A 117 -21.21 -23.09 -18.78
C GLU A 117 -21.09 -23.03 -17.24
N ALA A 118 -20.14 -22.23 -16.77
CA ALA A 118 -20.37 -21.37 -15.60
C ALA A 118 -20.60 -19.93 -16.08
N LYS A 119 -21.79 -19.72 -16.66
CA LYS A 119 -22.48 -18.44 -16.48
C LYS A 119 -22.62 -18.21 -14.98
N THR A 120 -22.40 -16.97 -14.58
CA THR A 120 -23.24 -16.25 -13.63
C THR A 120 -24.52 -16.99 -13.21
N PRO A 121 -24.88 -17.05 -11.92
CA PRO A 121 -26.21 -17.49 -11.54
C PRO A 121 -27.19 -16.42 -12.02
N THR A 122 -27.81 -16.66 -13.16
CA THR A 122 -29.12 -16.12 -13.52
C THR A 122 -29.81 -17.20 -14.32
N ASP A 123 -30.66 -17.92 -13.60
CA ASP A 123 -31.71 -18.78 -14.13
C ASP A 123 -32.46 -18.10 -15.28
N LYS A 124 -32.79 -18.88 -16.31
CA LYS A 124 -34.10 -18.85 -17.00
C LYS A 124 -34.15 -19.88 -18.14
N LYS A 125 -34.89 -20.96 -17.89
CA LYS A 125 -35.97 -21.52 -18.74
C LYS A 125 -36.94 -22.13 -17.72
N ASP A 126 -38.15 -21.62 -17.50
CA ASP A 126 -39.20 -21.53 -18.50
C ASP A 126 -40.09 -20.27 -18.33
N GLY A 127 -40.93 -20.05 -19.33
CA GLY A 127 -41.58 -18.80 -19.62
C GLY A 127 -42.61 -18.31 -18.59
N LYS A 128 -42.71 -16.97 -18.56
CA LYS A 128 -43.97 -16.22 -18.54
C LYS A 128 -44.61 -15.90 -17.18
N GLN A 129 -43.82 -15.73 -16.11
CA GLN A 129 -44.27 -15.07 -14.87
C GLN A 129 -43.24 -14.13 -14.21
N SER A 130 -42.03 -13.95 -14.76
CA SER A 130 -40.88 -13.37 -14.04
C SER A 130 -40.37 -12.00 -14.55
N GLU A 131 -41.23 -11.22 -15.22
CA GLU A 131 -40.93 -9.83 -15.61
C GLU A 131 -41.64 -8.80 -14.71
N GLU A 132 -42.84 -9.11 -14.19
CA GLU A 132 -43.54 -8.20 -13.27
C GLU A 132 -42.90 -8.17 -11.87
N GLU A 133 -42.39 -9.29 -11.36
CA GLU A 133 -41.78 -9.35 -10.01
C GLU A 133 -40.40 -8.67 -9.96
N ALA A 134 -39.60 -8.75 -11.03
CA ALA A 134 -38.29 -8.08 -11.10
C ALA A 134 -38.42 -6.55 -11.26
N ALA A 135 -39.49 -6.08 -11.91
CA ALA A 135 -39.81 -4.66 -11.99
C ALA A 135 -40.37 -4.13 -10.66
N ALA A 136 -41.14 -4.94 -9.93
CA ALA A 136 -41.65 -4.60 -8.61
C ALA A 136 -40.54 -4.55 -7.55
N GLU A 137 -39.56 -5.46 -7.59
CA GLU A 137 -38.42 -5.45 -6.67
C GLU A 137 -37.47 -4.26 -6.94
N ALA A 138 -37.26 -3.91 -8.22
CA ALA A 138 -36.49 -2.71 -8.57
C ALA A 138 -37.22 -1.41 -8.22
N ALA A 139 -38.54 -1.37 -8.34
CA ALA A 139 -39.36 -0.22 -7.91
C ALA A 139 -39.40 -0.09 -6.38
N ALA A 140 -39.51 -1.21 -5.65
CA ALA A 140 -39.45 -1.20 -4.20
C ALA A 140 -38.07 -0.75 -3.68
N ALA A 141 -36.98 -1.18 -4.32
CA ALA A 141 -35.64 -0.71 -3.99
C ALA A 141 -35.47 0.80 -4.26
N GLN A 142 -36.06 1.31 -5.34
CA GLN A 142 -36.07 2.76 -5.61
C GLN A 142 -36.92 3.54 -4.61
N GLU A 143 -38.09 3.03 -4.22
CA GLU A 143 -38.93 3.64 -3.18
C GLU A 143 -38.22 3.64 -1.81
N GLU A 144 -37.47 2.59 -1.47
CA GLU A 144 -36.66 2.55 -0.25
C GLU A 144 -35.51 3.56 -0.29
N GLU A 145 -34.85 3.74 -1.44
CA GLU A 145 -33.82 4.75 -1.63
C GLU A 145 -34.41 6.18 -1.56
N ASP A 146 -35.58 6.41 -2.12
CA ASP A 146 -36.29 7.71 -2.07
C ASP A 146 -36.78 8.03 -0.65
N ASN A 147 -37.32 7.06 0.08
CA ASN A 147 -37.71 7.21 1.49
C ASN A 147 -36.49 7.48 2.39
N LEU A 148 -35.34 6.87 2.10
CA LEU A 148 -34.10 7.13 2.82
C LEU A 148 -33.57 8.54 2.52
N LEU A 149 -33.66 8.98 1.27
CA LEU A 149 -33.27 10.34 0.85
C LEU A 149 -34.16 11.42 1.48
N ASP A 150 -35.47 11.17 1.62
CA ASP A 150 -36.40 12.08 2.31
C ASP A 150 -36.09 12.16 3.82
N LEU A 151 -35.79 11.03 4.46
CA LEU A 151 -35.38 11.00 5.88
C LEU A 151 -34.08 11.79 6.12
N ILE A 152 -33.10 11.65 5.22
CA ILE A 152 -31.82 12.40 5.28
C ILE A 152 -32.05 13.90 5.05
N SER A 153 -32.99 14.27 4.17
CA SER A 153 -33.38 15.66 3.92
C SER A 153 -34.09 16.29 5.14
N SER A 154 -34.98 15.55 5.81
CA SER A 154 -35.70 16.05 7.00
C SER A 154 -34.76 16.32 8.18
N PHE A 155 -33.69 15.52 8.33
CA PHE A 155 -32.72 15.65 9.43
C PHE A 155 -31.93 16.98 9.42
N GLY A 156 -32.00 17.74 8.31
CA GLY A 156 -31.37 19.05 8.17
C GLY A 156 -32.31 20.27 8.27
N GLN A 157 -33.63 20.07 8.29
CA GLN A 157 -34.61 21.18 8.25
C GLN A 157 -35.12 21.60 9.64
N ASP A 158 -35.07 20.73 10.65
CA ASP A 158 -35.54 21.03 12.01
C ASP A 158 -34.73 22.13 12.74
N GLU A 159 -33.51 22.47 12.27
CA GLU A 159 -32.67 23.51 12.86
C GLU A 159 -33.03 24.94 12.37
N HIS A 160 -33.78 25.10 11.27
CA HIS A 160 -34.04 26.43 10.68
C HIS A 160 -35.41 27.05 11.07
N ASP A 161 -36.39 26.24 11.48
CA ASP A 161 -37.73 26.75 11.84
C ASP A 161 -37.89 27.08 13.35
N GLY A 162 -36.88 26.81 14.18
CA GLY A 162 -36.89 27.10 15.62
C GLY A 162 -36.39 28.50 16.03
N ARG A 163 -35.96 29.35 15.09
CA ARG A 163 -35.30 30.64 15.42
C ARG A 163 -35.74 31.83 14.57
N SER A 164 -37.04 31.98 14.30
CA SER A 164 -37.57 33.24 13.74
C SER A 164 -38.81 33.74 14.49
N GLY A 165 -38.61 34.22 15.73
CA GLY A 165 -39.69 34.75 16.57
C GLY A 165 -39.28 35.94 17.45
N LYS A 166 -39.51 37.16 16.93
CA LYS A 166 -39.69 38.45 17.63
C LYS A 166 -38.50 39.10 18.38
N LYS A 167 -37.87 40.06 17.68
CA LYS A 167 -37.60 41.39 18.25
C LYS A 167 -38.82 42.29 18.01
N LYS A 168 -39.54 42.66 19.07
CA LYS A 168 -40.07 44.01 19.29
C LYS A 168 -40.44 44.17 20.76
#